data_AF-A0AA85ERC5-F1
#
_entry.id   AF-A0AA85ERC5-F1
#
_cell.length_a   1.000
_cell.length_b   1.000
_cell.length_c   1.000
_cell.angle_alpha   90.00
_cell.angle_beta   90.00
_cell.angle_gamma   90.00
#
_symmetry.space_group_name_H-M   'P 1'
#
loop_
_entity.id
_entity.type
_entity.pdbx_description
1 polymer ?
#
loop_
_entity_poly.entity_id
_entity_poly.type
_entity_poly.pdbx_seq_one_letter_code
_entity_poly.pdbx_strand_id
1 'polypeptide(L)'
;MFVALSALIVACLDQIVCYSVDPVTSPATFRIGSNDSSILLQGYINITLAYTKVQKAPVIVSIDSATQGKFQVSGVLGNEIEGLNLSWKPDQSNSTWNLTFRFAKSENSYNLSGISFVYELLDLPGSRYASNNHSLFSAAIGSYYSCQAEQNLVLNHFAPNPVTVNLTFSQLKVQAFRHGLEPEFNGIMVQCSLDYHLDRVVPIVIGISLAVMIIVALIAFIITSRRNRNISGNGVSGGYQQI
;
A
#
# COMPACT_ATOMS: atom_id res chain seq x y z
N MET A 1 16.86 -15.37 52.52
CA MET A 1 17.61 -14.10 52.48
C MET A 1 17.73 -13.70 51.02
N PHE A 2 16.93 -12.71 50.61
CA PHE A 2 17.10 -11.80 49.45
C PHE A 2 17.27 -12.40 48.04
N VAL A 3 16.26 -12.33 47.16
CA VAL A 3 15.76 -11.16 46.39
C VAL A 3 16.51 -10.99 45.05
N ALA A 4 15.69 -10.82 44.00
CA ALA A 4 15.97 -10.20 42.70
C ALA A 4 16.86 -10.97 41.70
N LEU A 5 16.22 -11.68 40.76
CA LEU A 5 16.49 -11.47 39.32
C LEU A 5 15.39 -12.09 38.41
N SER A 6 14.12 -12.01 38.80
CA SER A 6 12.97 -12.33 37.93
C SER A 6 12.31 -11.05 37.42
N ALA A 7 13.13 -10.09 36.99
CA ALA A 7 12.67 -8.89 36.31
C ALA A 7 12.93 -9.04 34.81
N LEU A 8 11.89 -8.68 34.05
CA LEU A 8 11.76 -8.69 32.59
C LEU A 8 11.16 -9.96 31.97
N ILE A 9 9.93 -9.75 31.48
CA ILE A 9 9.18 -10.52 30.48
C ILE A 9 8.08 -11.44 31.05
N VAL A 10 7.38 -11.05 32.12
CA VAL A 10 5.98 -11.47 32.33
C VAL A 10 5.20 -10.33 33.00
N ALA A 11 4.98 -9.23 32.29
CA ALA A 11 4.05 -8.19 32.71
C ALA A 11 3.66 -7.32 31.51
N CYS A 12 2.81 -7.85 30.63
CA CYS A 12 1.84 -7.05 29.87
C CYS A 12 0.82 -8.00 29.21
N LEU A 13 0.17 -8.85 30.02
CA LEU A 13 -1.04 -9.54 29.61
C LEU A 13 -2.24 -8.73 30.14
N ASP A 14 -2.35 -7.50 29.64
CA ASP A 14 -3.57 -6.69 29.67
C ASP A 14 -3.39 -5.55 28.67
N GLN A 15 -3.26 -5.95 27.40
CA GLN A 15 -3.70 -5.09 26.31
C GLN A 15 -5.06 -5.63 25.85
N ILE A 16 -6.09 -5.30 26.62
CA ILE A 16 -7.35 -4.90 25.99
C ILE A 16 -6.99 -3.62 25.24
N VAL A 17 -6.44 -3.80 24.04
CA VAL A 17 -6.48 -2.78 23.02
C VAL A 17 -7.97 -2.59 22.82
N CYS A 18 -8.50 -1.48 23.33
CA CYS A 18 -9.66 -0.87 22.70
C CYS A 18 -9.22 -0.61 21.25
N TYR A 19 -9.35 -1.61 20.39
CA TYR A 19 -9.52 -1.36 18.97
C TYR A 19 -10.78 -0.50 19.00
N SER A 20 -10.63 0.82 18.87
CA SER A 20 -11.62 1.54 18.12
C SER A 20 -11.73 0.72 16.86
N VAL A 21 -12.85 0.02 16.71
CA VAL A 21 -13.23 -0.51 15.42
C VAL A 21 -13.43 0.76 14.62
N ASP A 22 -12.33 1.25 14.02
CA ASP A 22 -12.40 2.19 12.94
C ASP A 22 -13.44 1.57 12.01
N PRO A 23 -14.46 2.34 11.58
CA PRO A 23 -15.49 1.79 10.71
C PRO A 23 -14.76 1.03 9.61
N VAL A 24 -15.09 -0.24 9.41
CA VAL A 24 -14.42 -1.07 8.40
C VAL A 24 -14.72 -0.41 7.06
N THR A 25 -13.84 0.50 6.65
CA THR A 25 -13.98 1.29 5.44
C THR A 25 -13.57 0.39 4.30
N SER A 26 -14.49 0.18 3.37
CA SER A 26 -14.22 -0.58 2.15
C SER A 26 -13.56 0.31 1.08
N PRO A 27 -12.93 -0.28 0.05
CA PRO A 27 -12.36 0.49 -1.06
C PRO A 27 -13.43 1.33 -1.76
N ALA A 28 -13.08 2.55 -2.19
CA ALA A 28 -13.96 3.37 -3.04
C ALA A 28 -14.16 2.68 -4.39
N THR A 29 -15.33 2.83 -5.01
CA THR A 29 -15.60 2.27 -6.35
C THR A 29 -16.15 3.36 -7.28
N PHE A 30 -15.42 3.64 -8.35
CA PHE A 30 -15.78 4.60 -9.38
C PHE A 30 -16.02 3.90 -10.71
N ARG A 31 -17.13 4.27 -11.35
CA ARG A 31 -17.55 3.72 -12.64
C ARG A 31 -17.96 4.84 -13.57
N ILE A 32 -17.53 4.74 -14.81
CA ILE A 32 -17.98 5.59 -15.90
C ILE A 32 -18.01 4.76 -17.17
N GLY A 33 -19.03 4.93 -18.00
CA GLY A 33 -19.16 4.07 -19.17
C GLY A 33 -20.40 4.34 -19.99
N SER A 34 -20.36 3.77 -21.19
CA SER A 34 -21.49 3.53 -22.08
C SER A 34 -21.57 2.02 -22.36
N ASN A 35 -22.45 1.60 -23.28
CA ASN A 35 -22.56 0.20 -23.67
C ASN A 35 -21.28 -0.34 -24.34
N ASP A 36 -20.57 0.50 -25.09
CA ASP A 36 -19.42 0.07 -25.91
C ASP A 36 -18.06 0.21 -25.20
N SER A 37 -17.97 1.05 -24.18
CA SER A 37 -16.71 1.31 -23.45
C SER A 37 -17.03 1.78 -22.04
N SER A 38 -16.34 1.21 -21.05
CA SER A 38 -16.42 1.67 -19.68
C SER A 38 -15.11 1.48 -18.91
N ILE A 39 -15.02 2.19 -17.79
CA ILE A 39 -13.92 2.15 -16.83
C ILE A 39 -14.52 1.81 -15.47
N LEU A 40 -13.91 0.85 -14.80
CA LEU A 40 -14.17 0.51 -13.41
C LEU A 40 -12.88 0.61 -12.62
N LEU A 41 -12.87 1.46 -11.60
CA LEU A 41 -11.76 1.66 -10.68
C LEU A 41 -12.25 1.41 -9.26
N GLN A 42 -11.52 0.59 -8.51
CA GLN A 42 -11.79 0.32 -7.10
C GLN A 42 -10.47 0.39 -6.31
N GLY A 43 -10.46 1.01 -5.13
CA GLY A 43 -9.25 1.06 -4.31
C GLY A 43 -9.31 2.13 -3.21
N TYR A 44 -8.31 2.14 -2.35
CA TYR A 44 -8.02 3.27 -1.46
C TYR A 44 -7.05 4.20 -2.15
N ILE A 45 -7.38 5.49 -2.17
CA ILE A 45 -6.51 6.52 -2.77
C ILE A 45 -6.30 7.62 -1.73
N ASN A 46 -5.05 7.86 -1.36
CA ASN A 46 -4.66 8.96 -0.50
C ASN A 46 -3.83 9.96 -1.30
N ILE A 47 -4.24 11.22 -1.29
CA ILE A 47 -3.51 12.33 -1.91
C ILE A 47 -2.89 13.15 -0.78
N THR A 48 -1.57 13.29 -0.77
CA THR A 48 -0.82 14.05 0.22
C THR A 48 -0.12 15.23 -0.46
N LEU A 49 -0.48 16.44 -0.06
CA LEU A 49 0.16 17.68 -0.48
C LEU A 49 1.08 18.17 0.64
N ALA A 50 2.39 18.03 0.46
CA ALA A 50 3.40 18.40 1.45
C ALA A 50 4.14 19.69 1.05
N TYR A 51 4.27 20.64 1.98
CA TYR A 51 4.97 21.89 1.74
C TYR A 51 6.49 21.69 1.90
N THR A 52 7.27 22.05 0.89
CA THR A 52 8.72 21.78 0.85
C THR A 52 9.57 22.87 1.52
N LYS A 53 9.08 24.12 1.55
CA LYS A 53 9.83 25.28 2.05
C LYS A 53 9.31 25.85 3.37
N VAL A 54 8.16 25.37 3.84
CA VAL A 54 7.47 25.88 5.03
C VAL A 54 7.13 24.69 5.91
N GLN A 55 7.42 24.78 7.21
CA GLN A 55 6.97 23.79 8.19
C GLN A 55 5.46 23.95 8.41
N LYS A 56 4.69 23.35 7.51
CA LYS A 56 3.23 23.33 7.54
C LYS A 56 2.76 21.89 7.42
N ALA A 57 1.70 21.56 8.17
CA ALA A 57 1.08 20.24 8.08
C ALA A 57 0.63 19.95 6.63
N PRO A 58 0.83 18.71 6.13
CA PRO A 58 0.40 18.35 4.80
C PRO A 58 -1.13 18.35 4.71
N VAL A 59 -1.66 18.71 3.54
CA VAL A 59 -3.09 18.54 3.25
C VAL A 59 -3.28 17.12 2.74
N ILE A 60 -4.16 16.36 3.38
CA ILE A 60 -4.43 14.95 3.04
C ILE A 60 -5.87 14.83 2.55
N VAL A 61 -6.06 14.16 1.42
CA VAL A 61 -7.37 13.78 0.89
C VAL A 61 -7.42 12.27 0.80
N SER A 62 -8.32 11.66 1.57
CA SER A 62 -8.53 10.21 1.59
C SER A 62 -9.81 9.85 0.84
N ILE A 63 -9.67 8.92 -0.11
CA ILE A 63 -10.74 8.42 -0.95
C ILE A 63 -10.99 6.96 -0.59
N ASP A 64 -12.14 6.72 0.04
CA ASP A 64 -12.63 5.41 0.48
C ASP A 64 -14.16 5.34 0.29
N SER A 65 -14.80 4.26 0.72
CA SER A 65 -16.25 4.11 0.55
C SER A 65 -17.09 5.10 1.34
N ALA A 66 -16.56 5.71 2.42
CA ALA A 66 -17.24 6.75 3.19
C ALA A 66 -17.14 8.13 2.52
N THR A 67 -16.04 8.42 1.82
CA THR A 67 -15.82 9.72 1.17
C THR A 67 -16.16 9.75 -0.32
N GLN A 68 -16.28 8.59 -0.99
CA GLN A 68 -16.54 8.50 -2.45
C GLN A 68 -17.75 9.32 -2.91
N GLY A 69 -18.79 9.47 -2.08
CA GLY A 69 -19.98 10.26 -2.42
C GLY A 69 -19.75 11.76 -2.59
N LYS A 70 -18.59 12.28 -2.17
CA LYS A 70 -18.20 13.69 -2.37
C LYS A 70 -17.59 13.95 -3.75
N PHE A 71 -17.23 12.91 -4.49
CA PHE A 71 -16.52 13.01 -5.76
C PHE A 71 -17.50 12.86 -6.93
N GLN A 72 -17.52 13.85 -7.80
CA GLN A 72 -18.24 13.82 -9.06
C GLN A 72 -17.38 13.12 -10.11
N VAL A 73 -17.90 12.00 -10.63
CA VAL A 73 -17.23 11.17 -11.64
C VAL A 73 -17.59 11.68 -13.03
N SER A 74 -16.57 11.94 -13.84
CA SER A 74 -16.70 12.25 -15.27
C SER A 74 -15.58 11.56 -16.05
N GLY A 75 -15.59 11.60 -17.38
CA GLY A 75 -14.56 10.92 -18.14
C GLY A 75 -14.70 11.08 -19.64
N VAL A 76 -13.67 10.59 -20.34
CA VAL A 76 -13.63 10.50 -21.79
C VAL A 76 -13.53 9.02 -22.15
N LEU A 77 -14.41 8.56 -23.04
CA LEU A 77 -14.46 7.17 -23.49
C LEU A 77 -14.12 7.13 -24.97
N GLY A 78 -12.83 6.99 -25.27
CA GLY A 78 -12.32 6.95 -26.64
C GLY A 78 -11.79 5.57 -27.00
N ASN A 79 -11.65 5.30 -28.30
CA ASN A 79 -11.18 4.00 -28.78
C ASN A 79 -9.72 3.71 -28.43
N GLU A 80 -8.89 4.75 -28.35
CA GLU A 80 -7.45 4.65 -28.04
C GLU A 80 -7.12 5.16 -26.64
N ILE A 81 -7.88 6.14 -26.15
CA ILE A 81 -7.64 6.80 -24.87
C ILE A 81 -8.93 6.87 -24.10
N GLU A 82 -8.87 6.43 -22.86
CA GLU A 82 -9.94 6.53 -21.87
C GLU A 82 -9.45 7.37 -20.69
N GLY A 83 -10.33 8.17 -20.11
CA GLY A 83 -10.03 9.05 -19.00
C GLY A 83 -11.10 8.96 -17.91
N LEU A 84 -10.67 8.76 -16.67
CA LEU A 84 -11.53 8.85 -15.48
C LEU A 84 -11.14 10.09 -14.69
N ASN A 85 -12.10 11.00 -14.51
CA ASN A 85 -11.94 12.26 -13.79
C ASN A 85 -12.77 12.23 -12.50
N LEU A 86 -12.10 12.44 -11.37
CA LEU A 86 -12.72 12.63 -10.07
C LEU A 86 -12.63 14.11 -9.72
N SER A 87 -13.78 14.78 -9.63
CA SER A 87 -13.85 16.20 -9.32
C SER A 87 -14.56 16.45 -7.99
N TRP A 88 -14.01 17.31 -7.16
CA TRP A 88 -14.60 17.65 -5.86
C TRP A 88 -14.20 19.06 -5.44
N LYS A 89 -14.96 19.63 -4.51
CA LYS A 89 -14.63 20.90 -3.87
C LYS A 89 -14.20 20.63 -2.43
N PRO A 90 -12.92 20.85 -2.08
CA PRO A 90 -12.47 20.76 -0.69
C PRO A 90 -13.20 21.77 0.20
N ASP A 91 -13.45 21.42 1.45
CA ASP A 91 -14.19 22.28 2.41
C ASP A 91 -13.56 23.67 2.59
N GLN A 92 -12.24 23.75 2.43
CA GLN A 92 -11.48 24.99 2.55
C GLN A 92 -11.13 25.62 1.19
N SER A 93 -11.59 25.12 0.06
CA SER A 93 -11.25 25.67 -1.26
C SER A 93 -12.48 26.26 -1.94
N ASN A 94 -12.32 27.42 -2.57
CA ASN A 94 -13.36 27.97 -3.45
C ASN A 94 -13.37 27.32 -4.84
N SER A 95 -12.28 26.64 -5.20
CA SER A 95 -12.04 26.03 -6.50
C SER A 95 -12.22 24.52 -6.49
N THR A 96 -12.75 24.00 -7.60
CA THR A 96 -12.91 22.56 -7.82
C THR A 96 -11.56 21.93 -8.14
N TRP A 97 -11.20 20.89 -7.40
CA TRP A 97 -10.04 20.06 -7.65
C TRP A 97 -10.42 18.91 -8.59
N ASN A 98 -9.47 18.46 -9.41
CA ASN A 98 -9.71 17.40 -10.39
C ASN A 98 -8.52 16.44 -10.44
N LEU A 99 -8.78 15.16 -10.20
CA LEU A 99 -7.84 14.06 -10.36
C LEU A 99 -8.24 13.23 -11.59
N THR A 100 -7.35 13.16 -12.56
CA THR A 100 -7.56 12.46 -13.83
C THR A 100 -6.63 11.27 -13.94
N PHE A 101 -7.20 10.10 -14.20
CA PHE A 101 -6.50 8.89 -14.60
C PHE A 101 -6.65 8.72 -16.12
N ARG A 102 -5.54 8.55 -16.83
CA ARG A 102 -5.52 8.39 -18.28
C ARG A 102 -5.07 6.99 -18.66
N PHE A 103 -5.93 6.25 -19.32
CA PHE A 103 -5.66 4.92 -19.86
C PHE A 103 -5.40 5.01 -21.36
N ALA A 104 -4.35 4.35 -21.84
CA ALA A 104 -4.07 4.24 -23.26
C ALA A 104 -4.15 2.78 -23.70
N LYS A 105 -4.80 2.55 -24.82
CA LYS A 105 -4.92 1.26 -25.48
C LYS A 105 -3.73 1.05 -26.40
N SER A 106 -3.22 -0.18 -26.40
CA SER A 106 -2.30 -0.74 -27.38
C SER A 106 -3.01 -1.90 -28.11
N GLU A 107 -2.33 -2.60 -29.02
CA GLU A 107 -2.97 -3.62 -29.87
C GLU A 107 -3.80 -4.63 -29.05
N ASN A 108 -3.21 -5.24 -28.02
CA ASN A 108 -3.84 -6.27 -27.19
C ASN A 108 -3.83 -5.95 -25.67
N SER A 109 -3.37 -4.76 -25.29
CA SER A 109 -3.23 -4.36 -23.89
C SER A 109 -3.65 -2.93 -23.68
N TYR A 110 -3.82 -2.54 -22.42
CA TYR A 110 -3.94 -1.16 -22.01
C TYR A 110 -2.96 -0.87 -20.88
N ASN A 111 -2.68 0.41 -20.66
CA ASN A 111 -1.86 0.87 -19.54
C ASN A 111 -2.47 2.10 -18.88
N LEU A 112 -2.16 2.30 -17.61
CA LEU A 112 -2.38 3.59 -16.94
C LEU A 112 -1.23 4.52 -17.35
N SER A 113 -1.43 5.18 -18.46
CA SER A 113 -0.45 6.03 -19.17
C SER A 113 -0.12 7.33 -18.46
N GLY A 114 -0.96 7.79 -17.54
CA GLY A 114 -0.62 8.91 -16.68
C GLY A 114 -1.71 9.29 -15.70
N ILE A 115 -1.32 10.06 -14.70
CA ILE A 115 -2.20 10.67 -13.71
C ILE A 115 -1.90 12.17 -13.68
N SER A 116 -2.94 12.99 -13.67
CA SER A 116 -2.79 14.43 -13.48
C SER A 116 -3.74 14.93 -12.40
N PHE A 117 -3.27 15.92 -11.64
CA PHE A 117 -4.00 16.53 -10.56
C PHE A 117 -3.96 18.05 -10.69
N VAL A 118 -5.15 18.64 -10.75
CA VAL A 118 -5.38 20.08 -10.76
C VAL A 118 -5.95 20.47 -9.41
N TYR A 119 -5.28 21.40 -8.73
CA TYR A 119 -5.66 21.81 -7.39
C TYR A 119 -5.31 23.27 -7.13
N GLU A 120 -5.93 23.83 -6.09
CA GLU A 120 -5.65 25.19 -5.61
C GLU A 120 -5.73 25.20 -4.08
N LEU A 121 -4.71 25.79 -3.45
CA LEU A 121 -4.61 25.88 -1.99
C LEU A 121 -4.91 27.32 -1.57
N LEU A 122 -5.62 27.52 -0.46
CA LEU A 122 -5.94 28.86 0.06
C LEU A 122 -4.71 29.76 0.23
N ASP A 123 -3.64 29.19 0.76
CA ASP A 123 -2.41 29.94 1.07
C ASP A 123 -1.52 30.16 -0.16
N LEU A 124 -1.82 29.50 -1.28
CA LEU A 124 -1.08 29.55 -2.54
C LEU A 124 -2.08 29.79 -3.67
N PRO A 125 -2.53 31.05 -3.85
CA PRO A 125 -3.52 31.37 -4.86
C PRO A 125 -3.05 30.99 -6.27
N GLY A 126 -4.04 30.63 -7.09
CA GLY A 126 -3.86 30.19 -8.46
C GLY A 126 -3.86 28.67 -8.59
N SER A 127 -4.46 28.20 -9.69
CA SER A 127 -4.46 26.78 -10.04
C SER A 127 -3.04 26.25 -10.21
N ARG A 128 -2.80 25.04 -9.71
CA ARG A 128 -1.56 24.30 -9.86
C ARG A 128 -1.85 22.98 -10.55
N TYR A 129 -0.88 22.55 -11.35
CA TYR A 129 -0.92 21.31 -12.10
C TYR A 129 0.24 20.41 -11.66
N ALA A 130 -0.06 19.16 -11.36
CA ALA A 130 0.90 18.10 -11.11
C ALA A 130 0.55 16.91 -11.99
N SER A 131 1.52 16.26 -12.61
CA SER A 131 1.27 15.04 -13.37
C SER A 131 2.43 14.06 -13.33
N ASN A 132 2.10 12.82 -13.60
CA ASN A 132 3.05 11.76 -13.85
C ASN A 132 2.60 11.00 -15.09
N ASN A 133 3.43 11.04 -16.13
CA ASN A 133 3.13 10.43 -17.43
C ASN A 133 3.83 9.07 -17.62
N HIS A 134 4.29 8.45 -16.53
CA HIS A 134 4.87 7.11 -16.59
C HIS A 134 3.76 6.07 -16.59
N SER A 135 3.92 5.02 -17.40
CA SER A 135 3.01 3.88 -17.37
C SER A 135 3.14 3.15 -16.05
N LEU A 136 2.11 3.21 -15.20
CA LEU A 136 2.15 2.56 -13.88
C LEU A 136 2.02 1.04 -13.95
N PHE A 137 1.16 0.57 -14.84
CA PHE A 137 0.94 -0.85 -15.08
C PHE A 137 0.46 -1.07 -16.52
N SER A 138 0.53 -2.32 -16.98
CA SER A 138 -0.11 -2.76 -18.20
C SER A 138 -0.87 -4.06 -17.95
N ALA A 139 -2.05 -4.19 -18.57
CA ALA A 139 -2.91 -5.36 -18.51
C ALA A 139 -3.48 -5.66 -19.90
N ALA A 140 -3.79 -6.92 -20.19
CA ALA A 140 -4.39 -7.30 -21.46
C ALA A 140 -5.83 -6.74 -21.58
N ILE A 141 -6.30 -6.44 -22.79
CA ILE A 141 -7.71 -6.05 -22.98
C ILE A 141 -8.61 -7.23 -22.55
N GLY A 142 -9.70 -6.92 -21.84
CA GLY A 142 -10.59 -7.94 -21.26
C GLY A 142 -10.05 -8.58 -19.97
N SER A 143 -8.93 -8.10 -19.44
CA SER A 143 -8.41 -8.43 -18.11
C SER A 143 -8.49 -7.21 -17.18
N TYR A 144 -8.40 -7.44 -15.87
CA TYR A 144 -8.34 -6.37 -14.88
C TYR A 144 -7.02 -6.42 -14.12
N TYR A 145 -6.48 -5.25 -13.84
CA TYR A 145 -5.32 -5.11 -12.97
C TYR A 145 -5.76 -5.13 -11.51
N SER A 146 -5.00 -5.80 -10.64
CA SER A 146 -5.23 -5.89 -9.20
C SER A 146 -3.89 -5.79 -8.47
N CYS A 147 -3.79 -4.87 -7.52
CA CYS A 147 -2.62 -4.72 -6.66
C CYS A 147 -3.05 -4.51 -5.22
N GLN A 148 -2.70 -5.43 -4.34
CA GLN A 148 -3.02 -5.36 -2.92
C GLN A 148 -2.03 -4.49 -2.15
N ALA A 149 -0.76 -4.53 -2.54
CA ALA A 149 0.32 -3.78 -1.95
C ALA A 149 0.14 -2.26 -2.11
N GLU A 150 0.69 -1.53 -1.15
CA GLU A 150 0.72 -0.07 -1.20
C GLU A 150 1.67 0.43 -2.30
N GLN A 151 1.17 1.31 -3.17
CA GLN A 151 1.95 1.95 -4.23
C GLN A 151 2.01 3.45 -4.00
N ASN A 152 3.22 4.00 -4.00
CA ASN A 152 3.46 5.43 -3.84
C ASN A 152 3.90 6.06 -5.17
N LEU A 153 3.24 7.15 -5.55
CA LEU A 153 3.48 7.87 -6.80
C LEU A 153 3.60 9.38 -6.54
N VAL A 154 4.77 9.92 -6.81
CA VAL A 154 4.99 11.36 -6.80
C VAL A 154 4.55 11.96 -8.14
N LEU A 155 3.73 13.00 -8.10
CA LEU A 155 3.39 13.80 -9.27
C LEU A 155 4.38 14.95 -9.43
N ASN A 156 4.87 15.16 -10.65
CA ASN A 156 5.82 16.21 -10.98
C ASN A 156 5.08 17.49 -11.36
N HIS A 157 5.65 18.63 -11.00
CA HIS A 157 5.15 19.94 -11.42
C HIS A 157 5.91 20.44 -12.65
N PHE A 158 5.20 21.12 -13.56
CA PHE A 158 5.82 21.73 -14.74
C PHE A 158 6.70 22.95 -14.39
N ALA A 159 6.40 23.61 -13.26
CA ALA A 159 7.13 24.76 -12.75
C ALA A 159 7.54 24.52 -11.28
N PRO A 160 8.55 25.24 -10.76
CA PRO A 160 8.95 25.13 -9.37
C PRO A 160 7.75 25.41 -8.46
N ASN A 161 7.37 24.40 -7.67
CA ASN A 161 6.22 24.48 -6.76
C ASN A 161 6.71 24.27 -5.33
N PRO A 162 6.30 25.11 -4.36
CA PRO A 162 6.61 24.90 -2.94
C PRO A 162 5.83 23.73 -2.32
N VAL A 163 5.08 22.97 -3.10
CA VAL A 163 4.29 21.81 -2.69
C VAL A 163 4.71 20.59 -3.50
N THR A 164 4.82 19.43 -2.84
CA THR A 164 4.98 18.12 -3.46
C THR A 164 3.65 17.38 -3.35
N VAL A 165 3.21 16.76 -4.45
CA VAL A 165 2.01 15.93 -4.46
C VAL A 165 2.40 14.47 -4.53
N ASN A 166 2.03 13.69 -3.50
CA ASN A 166 2.18 12.25 -3.46
C ASN A 166 0.81 11.57 -3.49
N LEU A 167 0.68 10.53 -4.29
CA LEU A 167 -0.48 9.67 -4.39
C LEU A 167 -0.12 8.29 -3.86
N THR A 168 -0.90 7.80 -2.91
CA THR A 168 -0.74 6.46 -2.34
C THR A 168 -1.97 5.64 -2.68
N PHE A 169 -1.76 4.51 -3.35
CA PHE A 169 -2.81 3.55 -3.73
C PHE A 169 -2.68 2.29 -2.88
N SER A 170 -3.79 1.73 -2.44
CA SER A 170 -3.83 0.42 -1.78
C SER A 170 -5.06 -0.35 -2.22
N GLN A 171 -4.92 -1.68 -2.37
CA GLN A 171 -5.98 -2.57 -2.87
C GLN A 171 -6.61 -2.08 -4.19
N LEU A 172 -5.76 -1.57 -5.09
CA LEU A 172 -6.16 -0.96 -6.35
C LEU A 172 -6.55 -2.03 -7.37
N LYS A 173 -7.78 -1.97 -7.85
CA LYS A 173 -8.30 -2.74 -8.98
C LYS A 173 -8.76 -1.81 -10.08
N VAL A 174 -8.36 -2.09 -11.32
CA VAL A 174 -8.69 -1.24 -12.46
C VAL A 174 -9.00 -2.10 -13.67
N GLN A 175 -10.07 -1.74 -14.36
CA GLN A 175 -10.43 -2.28 -15.66
C GLN A 175 -10.88 -1.15 -16.57
N ALA A 176 -10.15 -0.93 -17.66
CA ALA A 176 -10.48 0.03 -18.71
C ALA A 176 -10.79 -0.71 -20.02
N PHE A 177 -11.37 -0.02 -21.00
CA PHE A 177 -11.74 -0.54 -22.32
C PHE A 177 -12.62 -1.79 -22.26
N ARG A 178 -13.51 -1.88 -21.26
CA ARG A 178 -14.46 -2.99 -21.17
C ARG A 178 -15.75 -2.66 -21.91
N HIS A 179 -16.43 -3.70 -22.37
CA HIS A 179 -17.79 -3.57 -22.90
C HIS A 179 -18.80 -3.72 -21.76
N GLY A 180 -19.87 -2.92 -21.81
CA GLY A 180 -20.96 -2.94 -20.84
C GLY A 180 -20.65 -2.26 -19.50
N LEU A 181 -21.67 -2.27 -18.63
CA LEU A 181 -21.73 -1.48 -17.39
C LEU A 181 -21.90 -2.33 -16.11
N GLU A 182 -21.72 -3.66 -16.20
CA GLU A 182 -21.65 -4.57 -15.04
C GLU A 182 -20.88 -3.98 -13.85
N PRO A 183 -21.35 -4.17 -12.61
CA PRO A 183 -20.68 -3.62 -11.43
C PRO A 183 -19.38 -4.37 -11.06
N GLU A 184 -19.14 -5.53 -11.66
CA GLU A 184 -18.04 -6.43 -11.30
C GLU A 184 -16.88 -6.40 -12.30
N PHE A 185 -15.69 -6.75 -11.79
CA PHE A 185 -14.50 -6.93 -12.60
C PHE A 185 -14.57 -8.26 -13.35
N ASN A 186 -14.39 -8.21 -14.67
CA ASN A 186 -14.52 -9.37 -15.54
C ASN A 186 -13.18 -9.77 -16.15
N GLY A 187 -12.99 -11.08 -16.35
CA GLY A 187 -11.83 -11.62 -17.05
C GLY A 187 -10.66 -11.99 -16.13
N ILE A 188 -9.46 -12.06 -16.71
CA ILE A 188 -8.27 -12.54 -16.02
C ILE A 188 -7.74 -11.45 -15.07
N MET A 189 -7.29 -11.85 -13.88
CA MET A 189 -6.63 -10.94 -12.94
C MET A 189 -5.13 -10.82 -13.29
N VAL A 190 -4.65 -9.59 -13.49
CA VAL A 190 -3.22 -9.27 -13.63
C VAL A 190 -2.72 -8.66 -12.33
N GLN A 191 -1.85 -9.38 -11.62
CA GLN A 191 -1.28 -8.93 -10.35
C GLN A 191 -0.09 -8.00 -10.55
N CYS A 192 0.14 -7.09 -9.59
CA CYS A 192 1.32 -6.24 -9.57
C CYS A 192 2.57 -6.99 -9.03
N SER A 193 3.75 -6.51 -9.39
CA SER A 193 5.02 -7.11 -8.92
C SER A 193 5.23 -6.97 -7.42
N LEU A 194 4.64 -5.95 -6.77
CA LEU A 194 4.78 -5.73 -5.33
C LEU A 194 4.07 -6.81 -4.51
N ASP A 195 2.94 -7.34 -4.99
CA ASP A 195 2.21 -8.43 -4.32
C ASP A 195 3.07 -9.71 -4.26
N TYR A 196 3.87 -9.96 -5.30
CA TYR A 196 4.75 -11.12 -5.37
C TYR A 196 5.81 -11.15 -4.26
N HIS A 197 6.27 -9.97 -3.82
CA HIS A 197 7.30 -9.88 -2.79
C HIS A 197 6.76 -10.29 -1.41
N LEU A 198 5.53 -9.92 -1.05
CA LEU A 198 4.97 -10.25 0.27
C LEU A 198 4.69 -11.74 0.42
N ASP A 199 4.03 -12.35 -0.56
CA ASP A 199 3.54 -13.72 -0.46
C ASP A 199 4.66 -14.78 -0.51
N ARG A 200 5.77 -14.47 -1.19
CA ARG A 200 6.90 -15.41 -1.33
C ARG A 200 8.02 -15.17 -0.31
N VAL A 201 8.28 -13.93 0.09
CA VAL A 201 9.40 -13.64 1.00
C VAL A 201 9.14 -14.17 2.41
N VAL A 202 7.89 -14.09 2.90
CA VAL A 202 7.56 -14.54 4.27
C VAL A 202 7.89 -16.02 4.49
N PRO A 203 7.44 -16.97 3.64
CA PRO A 203 7.82 -18.38 3.78
C PRO A 203 9.33 -18.64 3.70
N ILE A 204 10.07 -17.89 2.85
CA ILE A 204 11.52 -18.06 2.68
C ILE A 204 12.27 -17.65 3.96
N VAL A 205 11.90 -16.52 4.56
CA VAL A 205 12.54 -16.01 5.79
C VAL A 205 12.30 -16.97 6.96
N ILE A 206 11.09 -17.51 7.08
CA ILE A 206 10.78 -18.51 8.10
C ILE A 206 11.62 -19.78 7.89
N GLY A 207 11.75 -20.25 6.64
CA GLY A 207 12.57 -21.40 6.30
C GLY A 207 14.04 -21.25 6.70
N ILE A 208 14.65 -20.10 6.39
CA ILE A 208 16.05 -19.82 6.75
C ILE A 208 16.23 -19.72 8.27
N SER A 209 15.30 -19.06 8.96
CA SER A 209 15.36 -18.89 10.43
C SER A 209 15.32 -20.24 11.16
N LEU A 210 14.45 -21.15 10.71
CA LEU A 210 14.35 -22.50 11.26
C LEU A 210 15.62 -23.32 11.00
N ALA A 211 16.18 -23.26 9.78
CA ALA A 211 17.40 -23.97 9.44
C ALA A 211 18.60 -23.51 10.30
N VAL A 212 18.77 -22.20 10.47
CA VAL A 212 19.85 -21.64 11.30
C VAL A 212 19.70 -22.06 12.75
N MET A 213 18.50 -22.01 13.33
CA MET A 213 18.24 -22.44 14.71
C MET A 213 18.63 -23.90 14.93
N ILE A 214 18.29 -24.79 13.99
CA ILE A 214 18.65 -26.22 14.06
C ILE A 214 20.17 -26.40 14.01
N ILE A 215 20.86 -25.70 13.10
CA ILE A 215 22.33 -25.79 12.98
C ILE A 215 23.01 -25.34 14.28
N VAL A 216 22.56 -24.23 14.87
CA VAL A 216 23.11 -23.73 16.14
C VAL A 216 22.88 -24.75 17.28
N ALA A 217 21.68 -25.33 17.37
CA ALA A 217 21.38 -26.36 18.37
C ALA A 217 22.27 -27.61 18.22
N LEU A 218 22.54 -28.05 16.98
CA LEU A 218 23.42 -29.17 16.70
C LEU A 218 24.87 -28.88 17.11
N ILE A 219 25.39 -27.69 16.82
CA ILE A 219 26.73 -27.28 17.24
C ILE A 219 26.85 -27.28 18.77
N ALA A 220 25.86 -26.69 19.47
CA ALA A 220 25.83 -26.66 20.93
C ALA A 220 25.75 -28.07 21.54
N PHE A 221 24.93 -28.95 20.96
CA PHE A 221 24.82 -30.35 21.36
C PHE A 221 26.15 -31.09 21.19
N ILE A 222 26.83 -30.91 20.06
CA ILE A 222 28.13 -31.55 19.79
C ILE A 222 29.18 -31.10 20.81
N ILE A 223 29.26 -29.80 21.12
CA ILE A 223 30.21 -29.29 22.13
C ILE A 223 29.90 -29.87 23.52
N THR A 224 28.63 -29.91 23.91
CA THR A 224 28.17 -30.44 25.21
C THR A 224 28.42 -31.94 25.32
N SER A 225 28.11 -32.70 24.27
CA SER A 225 28.35 -34.14 24.19
C SER A 225 29.84 -34.49 24.19
N ARG A 226 30.66 -33.69 23.49
CA ARG A 226 32.12 -33.86 23.48
C ARG A 226 32.73 -33.57 24.87
N ARG A 227 32.19 -32.61 25.61
CA ARG A 227 32.59 -32.37 27.01
C ARG A 227 32.19 -33.53 27.92
N ASN A 228 31.03 -34.14 27.70
CA ASN A 228 30.57 -35.26 28.53
C ASN A 228 31.38 -36.56 28.32
N ARG A 229 31.99 -36.75 27.14
CA ARG A 229 32.92 -37.88 26.89
C ARG A 229 34.31 -37.70 27.50
N ASN A 230 34.74 -36.46 27.75
CA ASN A 230 36.01 -36.16 28.42
C ASN A 230 35.89 -36.06 29.95
N ILE A 231 34.67 -36.17 30.51
CA ILE A 231 34.40 -36.22 31.96
C ILE A 231 33.98 -37.66 32.33
N SER A 232 34.77 -38.63 31.88
CA SER A 232 34.86 -39.95 32.53
C SER A 232 36.27 -40.20 33.06
N GLY A 233 37.08 -39.15 33.22
CA GLY A 233 38.47 -39.22 33.67
C GLY A 233 38.96 -37.95 34.38
N ASN A 234 38.20 -37.46 35.35
CA ASN A 234 38.71 -36.85 36.60
C ASN A 234 37.52 -36.25 37.37
N GLY A 235 37.17 -36.89 38.49
CA GLY A 235 36.25 -36.34 39.47
C GLY A 235 36.93 -35.37 40.44
N VAL A 236 36.13 -34.90 41.41
CA VAL A 236 36.48 -34.12 42.63
C VAL A 236 36.56 -32.60 42.37
N SER A 237 35.95 -31.67 43.11
CA SER A 237 35.07 -31.60 44.29
C SER A 237 34.35 -30.23 44.20
N GLY A 238 33.09 -30.06 44.52
CA GLY A 238 32.60 -29.84 45.90
C GLY A 238 31.63 -28.66 45.87
N GLY A 239 30.65 -28.51 46.76
CA GLY A 239 30.16 -29.33 47.84
C GLY A 239 28.78 -28.75 48.20
N TYR A 240 27.86 -29.60 48.63
CA TYR A 240 26.68 -29.14 49.32
C TYR A 240 27.11 -28.59 50.68
N GLN A 241 26.71 -27.36 50.99
CA GLN A 241 26.51 -26.95 52.38
C GLN A 241 25.02 -26.66 52.53
N GLN A 242 24.33 -27.63 53.11
CA GLN A 242 23.05 -27.42 53.77
C GLN A 242 23.28 -26.64 55.08
N ILE A 243 22.16 -26.13 55.60
CA ILE A 243 21.93 -25.55 56.93
C ILE A 243 22.74 -26.28 58.02
#